data_AF-J9F7C6-F1
#
_entry.id   AF-J9F7C6-F1
#
_cell.length_a   1.000
_cell.length_b   1.000
_cell.length_c   1.000
_cell.angle_alpha   90.00
_cell.angle_beta   90.00
_cell.angle_gamma   90.00
#
_symmetry.space_group_name_H-M   'P 1'
#
loop_
_entity.id
_entity.type
_entity.pdbx_description
1 polymer ?
#
loop_
_entity_poly.entity_id
_entity_poly.type
_entity_poly.pdbx_seq_one_letter_code
_entity_poly.pdbx_strand_id
1 'polypeptide(L)'
;MERVRKNAQNKLSARFRKYFKKSRYLLTKPFEKLTEEEMGQLALMFEIAPRLADAYRLKNEFLTVIRSKSSSEGRQKLADWLLAV
;
A
#
# COMPACT_ATOMS: atom_id res chain seq x y z
N MET A 1 1.51 0.20 7.54
CA MET A 1 1.00 1.20 6.55
C MET A 1 0.71 2.57 7.13
N GLU A 2 -0.16 2.71 8.13
CA GLU A 2 -0.60 4.03 8.61
C GLU A 2 0.54 4.96 9.05
N ARG A 3 1.59 4.41 9.68
CA ARG A 3 2.80 5.18 10.04
C ARG A 3 3.50 5.79 8.82
N VAL A 4 3.67 5.03 7.74
CA VAL A 4 4.31 5.50 6.50
C VAL A 4 3.47 6.62 5.87
N ARG A 5 2.14 6.43 5.84
CA ARG A 5 1.19 7.45 5.36
C ARG A 5 1.27 8.74 6.19
N LYS A 6 1.29 8.66 7.52
CA LYS A 6 1.44 9.84 8.40
C LYS A 6 2.77 10.56 8.17
N ASN A 7 3.86 9.81 8.02
CA ASN A 7 5.17 10.39 7.75
C ASN A 7 5.23 11.10 6.39
N ALA A 8 4.59 10.55 5.36
CA ALA A 8 4.42 11.23 4.08
C ALA A 8 3.55 12.49 4.25
N GLN A 9 2.38 12.36 4.91
CA GLN A 9 1.44 13.45 5.14
C GLN A 9 2.10 14.66 5.83
N ASN A 10 2.91 14.45 6.87
CA ASN A 10 3.50 15.54 7.66
C ASN A 10 4.45 16.46 6.85
N LYS A 11 4.93 15.99 5.70
CA LYS A 11 5.81 16.73 4.80
C LYS A 11 5.06 17.56 3.75
N LEU A 12 3.73 17.47 3.71
CA LEU A 12 2.91 18.04 2.64
C LEU A 12 2.22 19.36 3.06
N SER A 13 1.80 20.13 2.06
CA SER A 13 0.96 21.32 2.24
C SER A 13 -0.39 20.97 2.87
N ALA A 14 -1.08 21.95 3.45
CA ALA A 14 -2.37 21.73 4.10
C ALA A 14 -3.42 21.08 3.18
N ARG A 15 -3.41 21.45 1.88
CA ARG A 15 -4.29 20.87 0.85
C ARG A 15 -4.04 19.37 0.70
N PHE A 16 -2.80 18.97 0.47
CA PHE A 16 -2.43 17.56 0.31
C PHE A 16 -2.55 16.77 1.60
N ARG A 17 -2.35 17.39 2.76
CA ARG A 17 -2.62 16.74 4.06
C ARG A 17 -4.07 16.32 4.21
N LYS A 18 -5.02 17.21 3.87
CA LYS A 18 -6.46 16.89 3.87
C LYS A 18 -6.78 15.78 2.89
N TYR A 19 -6.20 15.82 1.69
CA TYR A 19 -6.34 14.78 0.67
C TYR A 19 -5.88 13.41 1.17
N PHE A 20 -4.63 13.30 1.66
CA PHE A 20 -4.07 12.05 2.20
C PHE A 20 -4.85 11.51 3.41
N LYS A 21 -5.49 12.38 4.19
CA LYS A 21 -6.36 11.97 5.31
C LYS A 21 -7.68 11.40 4.78
N LYS A 22 -8.31 12.05 3.79
CA LYS A 22 -9.58 11.63 3.19
C LYS A 22 -9.44 10.29 2.46
N SER A 23 -8.39 10.12 1.68
CA SER A 23 -8.16 8.93 0.85
C SER A 23 -7.41 7.79 1.56
N ARG A 24 -7.20 7.87 2.88
CA ARG A 24 -6.43 6.85 3.64
C ARG A 24 -7.01 5.44 3.55
N TYR A 25 -8.32 5.31 3.35
CA TYR A 25 -9.01 4.01 3.28
C TYR A 25 -8.58 3.19 2.05
N LEU A 26 -8.14 3.86 0.98
CA LEU A 26 -7.65 3.22 -0.24
C LEU A 26 -6.42 2.33 0.03
N LEU A 27 -5.58 2.72 1.00
CA LEU A 27 -4.38 1.95 1.35
C LEU A 27 -4.69 0.59 2.01
N THR A 28 -5.90 0.44 2.54
CA THR A 28 -6.39 -0.79 3.18
C THR A 28 -7.38 -1.56 2.33
N LYS A 29 -8.03 -0.91 1.36
CA LYS A 29 -9.00 -1.54 0.46
C LYS A 29 -8.30 -2.59 -0.43
N PRO A 30 -8.89 -3.77 -0.64
CA PRO A 30 -8.35 -4.74 -1.60
C PRO A 30 -8.27 -4.13 -3.00
N PHE A 31 -7.14 -4.34 -3.68
CA PHE A 31 -6.89 -3.75 -4.99
C PHE A 31 -7.99 -4.09 -6.01
N GLU A 32 -8.43 -5.35 -6.03
CA GLU A 32 -9.51 -5.87 -6.89
C GLU A 32 -10.87 -5.17 -6.69
N LYS A 33 -11.05 -4.43 -5.59
CA LYS A 33 -12.32 -3.75 -5.27
C LYS A 33 -12.27 -2.25 -5.54
N LEU A 34 -11.14 -1.73 -6.01
CA LEU A 34 -10.99 -0.31 -6.32
C LEU A 34 -11.76 0.04 -7.59
N THR A 35 -12.51 1.14 -7.55
CA THR A 35 -13.06 1.73 -8.78
C THR A 35 -11.97 2.46 -9.56
N GLU A 36 -12.23 2.78 -10.83
CA GLU A 36 -11.29 3.54 -11.65
C GLU A 36 -10.93 4.90 -11.04
N GLU A 37 -11.92 5.61 -10.50
CA GLU A 37 -11.70 6.87 -9.78
C GLU A 37 -10.80 6.69 -8.55
N GLU A 38 -11.02 5.63 -7.78
CA GLU A 38 -10.21 5.32 -6.60
C GLU A 38 -8.78 4.92 -6.96
N MET A 39 -8.59 4.21 -8.08
CA MET A 39 -7.27 3.92 -8.63
C MET A 39 -6.54 5.21 -9.02
N GLY A 40 -7.24 6.16 -9.66
CA GLY A 40 -6.68 7.47 -9.98
C GLY A 40 -6.27 8.26 -8.72
N GLN A 41 -7.08 8.21 -7.66
CA GLN A 41 -6.72 8.82 -6.39
C GLN A 41 -5.48 8.17 -5.75
N LEU A 42 -5.42 6.85 -5.80
CA LEU A 42 -4.29 6.09 -5.26
C LEU A 42 -3.00 6.37 -6.04
N ALA A 43 -3.08 6.46 -7.37
CA ALA A 43 -1.96 6.82 -8.24
C ALA A 43 -1.42 8.22 -7.89
N LEU A 44 -2.29 9.22 -7.75
CA LEU A 44 -1.88 10.56 -7.34
C LEU A 44 -1.20 10.57 -5.95
N MET A 45 -1.69 9.78 -4.99
CA MET A 45 -1.02 9.64 -3.69
C MET A 45 0.40 9.09 -3.82
N PHE A 46 0.62 8.16 -4.76
CA PHE A 46 1.92 7.54 -5.00
C PHE A 46 2.89 8.46 -5.74
N GLU A 47 2.41 9.23 -6.71
CA GLU A 47 3.22 10.28 -7.37
C GLU A 47 3.73 11.30 -6.35
N ILE A 48 2.86 11.74 -5.44
CA ILE A 48 3.22 12.72 -4.40
C ILE A 48 4.16 12.11 -3.35
N ALA A 49 4.02 10.82 -3.05
CA ALA A 49 4.77 10.14 -2.00
C ALA A 49 5.29 8.77 -2.47
N PRO A 50 6.42 8.71 -3.20
CA PRO A 50 6.97 7.46 -3.74
C PRO A 50 7.20 6.38 -2.66
N ARG A 51 7.73 6.79 -1.49
CA ARG A 51 7.92 5.87 -0.36
C ARG A 51 6.62 5.23 0.15
N LEU A 52 5.48 5.90 -0.03
CA LEU A 52 4.16 5.34 0.30
C LEU A 52 3.76 4.27 -0.72
N ALA A 53 4.11 4.46 -1.99
CA ALA A 53 3.91 3.49 -3.06
C ALA A 53 4.69 2.21 -2.79
N ASP A 54 5.99 2.32 -2.46
CA ASP A 54 6.83 1.17 -2.12
C ASP A 54 6.26 0.38 -0.96
N ALA A 55 5.90 1.07 0.13
CA ALA A 55 5.30 0.43 1.29
C ALA A 55 3.96 -0.24 0.95
N TYR A 56 3.15 0.36 0.07
CA TYR A 56 1.88 -0.21 -0.37
C TYR A 56 2.10 -1.48 -1.21
N ARG A 57 3.05 -1.46 -2.13
CA ARG A 57 3.44 -2.63 -2.93
C ARG A 57 3.86 -3.78 -2.01
N LEU A 58 4.85 -3.54 -1.14
CA LEU A 58 5.37 -4.53 -0.19
C LEU A 58 4.26 -5.13 0.69
N LYS A 59 3.34 -4.29 1.19
CA LYS A 59 2.19 -4.75 1.98
C LYS A 59 1.30 -5.71 1.19
N ASN A 60 0.98 -5.38 -0.06
CA ASN A 60 0.07 -6.20 -0.85
C ASN A 60 0.72 -7.50 -1.34
N GLU A 61 2.01 -7.47 -1.69
CA GLU A 61 2.78 -8.69 -1.96
C GLU A 61 2.81 -9.59 -0.72
N PHE A 62 3.11 -9.04 0.45
CA PHE A 62 3.10 -9.81 1.69
C PHE A 62 1.72 -10.39 2.03
N LEU A 63 0.62 -9.70 1.70
CA LEU A 63 -0.72 -10.26 1.85
C LEU A 63 -0.93 -11.53 1.00
N THR A 64 -0.26 -11.67 -0.14
CA THR A 64 -0.32 -12.91 -0.94
C THR A 64 0.35 -14.09 -0.23
N VAL A 65 1.40 -13.82 0.55
CA VAL A 65 2.08 -14.80 1.41
C VAL A 65 1.14 -15.24 2.53
N ILE A 66 0.50 -14.29 3.21
CA ILE A 66 -0.44 -14.55 4.32
C ILE A 66 -1.68 -15.33 3.87
N ARG A 67 -2.15 -15.13 2.63
CA ARG A 67 -3.32 -15.81 2.06
C ARG A 67 -3.02 -17.22 1.52
N SER A 68 -1.82 -17.74 1.72
CA SER A 68 -1.44 -19.09 1.27
C SER A 68 -2.31 -20.16 1.93
N LYS A 69 -2.61 -21.24 1.19
CA LYS A 69 -3.53 -22.28 1.66
C LYS A 69 -2.87 -23.28 2.60
N SER A 70 -1.53 -23.34 2.62
CA SER A 70 -0.76 -24.26 3.46
C SER A 70 0.52 -23.63 4.00
N SER A 71 1.05 -24.20 5.08
CA SER A 71 2.33 -23.79 5.66
C SER A 71 3.52 -23.97 4.70
N SER A 72 3.49 -25.02 3.87
CA SER A 72 4.57 -25.28 2.89
C SER A 72 4.58 -24.21 1.80
N GLU A 73 3.42 -23.91 1.22
CA GLU A 73 3.26 -22.85 0.21
C GLU A 73 3.62 -21.47 0.78
N GLY A 74 3.17 -21.17 1.99
CA GLY A 74 3.48 -19.90 2.67
C GLY A 74 4.98 -19.73 2.93
N ARG A 75 5.68 -20.81 3.33
CA ARG A 75 7.14 -20.78 3.54
C ARG A 75 7.90 -20.49 2.25
N GLN A 76 7.51 -21.12 1.14
CA GLN A 76 8.12 -20.85 -0.16
C GLN A 76 7.90 -19.39 -0.58
N LYS A 77 6.64 -18.94 -0.58
CA LYS A 77 6.29 -17.56 -0.94
C LYS A 77 6.94 -16.52 -0.04
N LEU A 78 7.12 -16.83 1.25
CA LEU A 78 7.83 -15.96 2.19
C LEU A 78 9.32 -15.85 1.82
N ALA A 79 9.98 -16.97 1.49
CA ALA A 79 11.37 -16.96 1.05
C ALA A 79 11.54 -16.13 -0.24
N ASP A 80 10.67 -16.37 -1.22
CA ASP A 80 10.67 -15.62 -2.49
C ASP A 80 10.45 -14.12 -2.25
N TRP A 81 9.51 -13.76 -1.36
CA TRP A 81 9.27 -12.37 -0.98
C TRP A 81 10.49 -11.74 -0.31
N LEU A 82 11.12 -12.41 0.65
CA LEU A 82 12.32 -11.89 1.33
C LEU A 82 13.51 -11.69 0.39
N LEU A 83 13.64 -12.50 -0.67
CA LEU A 83 14.68 -12.35 -1.69
C LEU A 83 14.41 -11.19 -2.66
N ALA A 84 13.16 -10.77 -2.79
CA ALA A 84 12.73 -9.71 -3.72
C ALA A 84 12.63 -8.31 -3.09
N VAL A 85 12.83 -8.18 -1.77
CA VAL A 85 12.69 -6.92 -1.00
C VAL A 85 14.01 -6.19 -0.80
#